data_AF-A0A9E0HEQ7-F1
#
_entry.id   AF-A0A9E0HEQ7-F1
#
_cell.length_a   1.000
_cell.length_b   1.000
_cell.length_c   1.000
_cell.angle_alpha   90.00
_cell.angle_beta   90.00
_cell.angle_gamma   90.00
#
_symmetry.space_group_name_H-M   'P 1'
#
loop_
_entity.id
_entity.type
_entity.pdbx_description
1 polymer ?
#
loop_
_entity_poly.entity_id
_entity_poly.type
_entity_poly.pdbx_seq_one_letter_code
_entity_poly.pdbx_strand_id
1 'polypeptide(L)'
;MTTRDDEVERFIEIRLESMLRRPEIWGSLETVEQLVLQLLELRAVLHDPSVRASANTQAIMERYGRFLANELGDNSAEPLPFRLARLDREREFSALLHKFTRAERALLPRRPVTMRALEFPPQLTARGPS
;
A
#
# COMPACT_ATOMS: atom_id res chain seq x y z
N MET A 1 -11.60 4.37 12.45
CA MET A 1 -10.86 3.11 12.26
C MET A 1 -10.87 2.39 13.59
N THR A 2 -11.16 1.09 13.55
CA THR A 2 -11.13 0.24 14.74
C THR A 2 -9.67 -0.19 15.00
N THR A 3 -9.35 -0.61 16.22
CA THR A 3 -8.01 -1.16 16.57
C THR A 3 -7.51 -2.20 15.57
N ARG A 4 -8.43 -2.95 14.96
CA ARG A 4 -8.16 -3.97 13.96
C ARG A 4 -7.62 -3.40 12.64
N ASP A 5 -8.12 -2.24 12.20
CA ASP A 5 -7.66 -1.63 10.94
C ASP A 5 -6.21 -1.11 11.09
N ASP A 6 -5.88 -0.58 12.26
CA ASP A 6 -4.52 -0.12 12.59
C ASP A 6 -3.52 -1.29 12.69
N GLU A 7 -3.97 -2.44 13.19
CA GLU A 7 -3.18 -3.69 13.21
C GLU A 7 -2.91 -4.22 11.80
N VAL A 8 -3.92 -4.22 10.93
CA VAL A 8 -3.77 -4.64 9.54
C VAL A 8 -2.86 -3.67 8.79
N GLU A 9 -3.00 -2.36 8.97
CA GLU A 9 -2.10 -1.38 8.35
C GLU A 9 -0.66 -1.59 8.83
N ARG A 10 -0.43 -1.78 10.14
CA ARG A 10 0.90 -2.10 10.67
C ARG A 10 1.47 -3.38 10.06
N PHE A 11 0.66 -4.43 9.93
CA PHE A 11 1.07 -5.66 9.28
C PHE A 11 1.52 -5.42 7.85
N ILE A 12 0.73 -4.68 7.06
CA ILE A 12 1.08 -4.33 5.67
C ILE A 12 2.41 -3.59 5.61
N GLU A 13 2.61 -2.59 6.47
CA GLU A 13 3.85 -1.80 6.47
C GLU A 13 5.09 -2.65 6.78
N ILE A 14 4.99 -3.55 7.78
CA ILE A 14 6.07 -4.48 8.14
C ILE A 14 6.37 -5.44 6.97
N ARG A 15 5.33 -5.96 6.30
CA ARG A 15 5.52 -6.89 5.17
C ARG A 15 6.15 -6.19 3.97
N LEU A 16 5.68 -4.99 3.61
CA LEU A 16 6.29 -4.17 2.57
C LEU A 16 7.78 -3.90 2.87
N GLU A 17 8.11 -3.45 4.07
CA GLU A 17 9.51 -3.18 4.43
C GLU A 17 10.37 -4.45 4.35
N SER A 18 9.86 -5.58 4.84
CA SER A 18 10.57 -6.85 4.80
C SER A 18 10.84 -7.34 3.38
N MET A 19 9.84 -7.27 2.48
CA MET A 19 9.97 -7.64 1.07
C MET A 19 10.95 -6.75 0.33
N LEU A 20 10.88 -5.44 0.56
CA LEU A 20 11.74 -4.48 -0.13
C LEU A 20 13.19 -4.51 0.38
N ARG A 21 13.43 -4.95 1.62
CA ARG A 21 14.78 -5.07 2.20
C ARG A 21 15.51 -6.34 1.74
N ARG A 22 14.78 -7.45 1.60
CA ARG A 22 15.36 -8.77 1.28
C ARG A 22 14.46 -9.52 0.29
N PRO A 23 14.33 -9.08 -0.96
CA PRO A 23 13.41 -9.72 -1.92
C PRO A 23 13.71 -11.21 -2.12
N GLU A 24 14.97 -11.63 -1.99
CA GLU A 24 15.43 -13.00 -2.24
C GLU A 24 14.84 -14.07 -1.31
N ILE A 25 14.36 -13.68 -0.11
CA ILE A 25 13.74 -14.63 0.84
C ILE A 25 12.23 -14.81 0.63
N TRP A 26 11.63 -13.98 -0.23
CA TRP A 26 10.18 -13.93 -0.46
C TRP A 26 9.73 -14.63 -1.74
N GLY A 27 10.68 -15.04 -2.59
CA GLY A 27 10.41 -15.75 -3.83
C GLY A 27 11.22 -15.20 -5.01
N SER A 28 10.72 -15.43 -6.22
CA SER A 28 11.29 -14.77 -7.40
C SER A 28 11.03 -13.26 -7.35
N LEU A 29 11.83 -12.47 -8.07
CA LEU A 29 11.63 -11.02 -8.13
C LEU A 29 10.24 -10.66 -8.70
N GLU A 30 9.71 -11.48 -9.62
CA GLU A 30 8.35 -11.32 -10.15
C GLU A 30 7.30 -11.54 -9.05
N THR A 31 7.44 -12.60 -8.25
CA THR A 31 6.56 -12.83 -7.10
C THR A 31 6.63 -11.66 -6.11
N VAL A 32 7.83 -11.14 -5.83
CA VAL A 32 8.00 -9.99 -4.92
C VAL A 32 7.32 -8.74 -5.47
N GLU A 33 7.50 -8.44 -6.74
CA GLU A 33 6.81 -7.33 -7.41
C GLU A 33 5.29 -7.44 -7.26
N GLN A 34 4.73 -8.60 -7.58
CA GLN A 34 3.29 -8.85 -7.46
C GLN A 34 2.79 -8.69 -6.02
N LEU A 35 3.50 -9.27 -5.04
CA LEU A 35 3.13 -9.19 -3.63
C LEU A 35 3.17 -7.76 -3.10
N VAL A 36 4.17 -6.96 -3.51
CA VAL A 36 4.25 -5.55 -3.13
C VAL A 36 3.08 -4.76 -3.69
N LEU A 37 2.72 -4.96 -4.96
CA LEU A 37 1.56 -4.30 -5.58
C LEU A 37 0.25 -4.68 -4.87
N GLN A 38 0.05 -5.96 -4.56
CA GLN A 38 -1.13 -6.44 -3.81
C GLN A 38 -1.23 -5.82 -2.40
N LEU A 39 -0.11 -5.68 -1.70
CA LEU A 39 -0.09 -5.03 -0.38
C LEU A 39 -0.43 -3.54 -0.47
N LEU A 40 0.01 -2.85 -1.52
CA LEU A 40 -0.37 -1.46 -1.79
C LEU A 40 -1.87 -1.34 -2.12
N GLU A 41 -2.43 -2.28 -2.87
CA GLU A 41 -3.87 -2.34 -3.15
C GLU A 41 -4.69 -2.52 -1.88
N LEU A 42 -4.29 -3.47 -1.02
CA LEU A 42 -4.96 -3.69 0.25
C LEU A 42 -4.88 -2.44 1.13
N ARG A 43 -3.73 -1.77 1.16
CA ARG A 43 -3.57 -0.49 1.87
C ARG A 43 -4.53 0.56 1.33
N ALA A 44 -4.68 0.69 0.02
CA ALA A 44 -5.60 1.65 -0.58
C ALA A 44 -7.06 1.38 -0.19
N VAL A 45 -7.48 0.11 -0.17
CA VAL A 45 -8.83 -0.31 0.27
C VAL A 45 -9.06 0.01 1.75
N LEU A 46 -8.05 -0.11 2.61
CA LEU A 46 -8.19 0.24 4.04
C LEU A 46 -8.35 1.76 4.25
N HIS A 47 -7.71 2.59 3.42
CA HIS A 47 -7.78 4.04 3.51
C HIS A 47 -9.08 4.61 2.92
N ASP A 48 -9.60 3.97 1.87
CA ASP A 48 -10.89 4.33 1.28
C ASP A 48 -11.74 3.07 0.96
N PRO A 49 -12.49 2.55 1.97
CA PRO A 49 -13.35 1.39 1.78
C PRO A 49 -14.54 1.65 0.85
N SER A 50 -14.83 2.92 0.54
CA SER A 50 -15.97 3.29 -0.32
C SER A 50 -15.67 3.08 -1.80
N VAL A 51 -14.39 3.05 -2.16
CA VAL A 51 -13.93 2.75 -3.51
C VAL A 51 -13.90 1.25 -3.72
N ARG A 52 -14.49 0.78 -4.83
CA ARG A 52 -14.45 -0.65 -5.20
C ARG A 52 -13.00 -1.12 -5.30
N ALA A 53 -12.69 -2.27 -4.72
CA ALA A 53 -11.35 -2.86 -4.76
C ALA A 53 -10.76 -2.91 -6.19
N SER A 54 -11.58 -3.25 -7.19
CA SER A 54 -11.17 -3.28 -8.59
C SER A 54 -10.69 -1.93 -9.14
N ALA A 55 -11.28 -0.82 -8.69
CA ALA A 55 -10.87 0.52 -9.12
C ALA A 55 -9.52 0.90 -8.49
N ASN A 56 -9.27 0.50 -7.25
CA ASN A 56 -7.96 0.70 -6.59
C ASN A 56 -6.86 -0.11 -7.27
N THR A 57 -7.13 -1.38 -7.61
CA THR A 57 -6.21 -2.24 -8.37
C THR A 57 -5.84 -1.62 -9.71
N GLN A 58 -6.83 -1.22 -10.53
CA GLN A 58 -6.57 -0.59 -11.83
C GLN A 58 -5.75 0.70 -11.68
N ALA A 59 -6.09 1.54 -10.70
CA ALA A 59 -5.39 2.80 -10.50
C ALA A 59 -3.92 2.60 -10.07
N ILE A 60 -3.61 1.60 -9.23
CA ILE A 60 -2.24 1.27 -8.83
C ILE A 60 -1.45 0.72 -10.02
N MET A 61 -2.02 -0.24 -10.77
CA MET A 61 -1.36 -0.82 -11.94
C MET A 61 -1.07 0.23 -13.03
N GLU A 62 -2.00 1.14 -13.27
CA GLU A 62 -1.79 2.26 -14.18
C GLU A 62 -0.68 3.22 -13.72
N ARG A 63 -0.66 3.58 -12.43
CA ARG A 63 0.40 4.42 -11.86
C ARG A 63 1.75 3.72 -11.92
N TYR A 64 1.79 2.43 -11.65
CA TYR A 64 3.01 1.63 -11.73
C TYR A 64 3.54 1.54 -13.17
N GLY A 65 2.67 1.26 -14.14
CA GLY A 65 3.05 1.26 -15.55
C GLY A 65 3.62 2.61 -16.01
N ARG A 66 2.98 3.72 -15.65
CA ARG A 66 3.49 5.08 -15.94
C ARG A 66 4.80 5.37 -15.22
N PHE A 67 4.96 4.92 -13.98
CA PHE A 67 6.21 5.05 -13.24
C PHE A 67 7.36 4.32 -13.95
N LEU A 68 7.17 3.05 -14.34
CA LEU A 68 8.19 2.29 -15.05
C LEU A 68 8.52 2.89 -16.42
N ALA A 69 7.52 3.34 -17.16
CA ALA A 69 7.71 4.05 -18.43
C ALA A 69 8.63 5.26 -18.27
N ASN A 70 8.44 6.04 -17.21
CA ASN A 70 9.25 7.24 -16.95
C ASN A 70 10.67 6.90 -16.49
N GLU A 71 10.85 5.88 -15.64
CA GLU A 71 12.16 5.52 -15.07
C GLU A 71 13.05 4.73 -16.03
N LEU A 72 12.43 3.93 -16.91
CA LEU A 72 13.14 3.02 -17.81
C LEU A 72 13.07 3.46 -19.28
N GLY A 73 12.21 4.41 -19.63
CA GLY A 73 11.92 4.75 -21.03
C GLY A 73 11.20 3.62 -21.78
N ASP A 74 10.60 2.67 -21.05
CA ASP A 74 10.06 1.43 -21.59
C ASP A 74 8.57 1.25 -21.20
N ASN A 75 7.71 1.27 -22.23
CA ASN A 75 6.27 1.10 -22.10
C ASN A 75 5.82 -0.37 -22.21
N SER A 76 6.74 -1.34 -22.12
CA SER A 76 6.41 -2.77 -22.09
C SER A 76 5.34 -3.07 -21.03
N ALA A 77 4.59 -4.16 -21.20
CA ALA A 77 3.68 -4.67 -20.18
C ALA A 77 4.34 -5.74 -19.29
N GLU A 78 5.62 -6.04 -19.53
CA GLU A 78 6.36 -7.09 -18.82
C GLU A 78 6.60 -6.72 -17.35
N PRO A 79 6.77 -7.72 -16.46
CA PRO A 79 7.19 -7.48 -15.08
C PRO A 79 8.57 -6.79 -15.02
N LEU A 80 8.78 -5.97 -13.99
CA LEU A 80 10.01 -5.18 -13.78
C LEU A 80 11.30 -6.00 -13.90
N PRO A 81 11.42 -7.22 -13.32
CA PRO A 81 12.65 -8.02 -13.43
C PRO A 81 13.07 -8.29 -14.88
N PHE A 82 12.11 -8.56 -15.77
CA PHE A 82 12.39 -8.84 -17.17
C PHE A 82 12.83 -7.59 -17.92
N ARG A 83 12.19 -6.44 -17.65
CA ARG A 83 12.61 -5.15 -18.23
C ARG A 83 14.03 -4.80 -17.82
N LEU A 84 14.35 -4.99 -16.55
CA LEU A 84 15.69 -4.71 -16.02
C LEU A 84 16.74 -5.66 -16.60
N ALA A 85 16.43 -6.94 -16.74
CA ALA A 85 17.34 -7.90 -17.37
C ALA A 85 17.66 -7.54 -18.82
N ARG A 86 16.66 -7.09 -19.58
CA ARG A 86 16.87 -6.62 -20.96
C ARG A 86 17.75 -5.36 -21.05
N LEU A 87 17.76 -4.57 -19.98
CA LEU A 87 18.52 -3.33 -19.89
C LEU A 87 19.86 -3.49 -19.14
N ASP A 88 20.23 -4.70 -18.70
CA ASP A 88 21.41 -4.98 -17.85
C ASP A 88 21.41 -4.15 -16.54
N ARG A 89 20.22 -3.98 -15.95
CA ARG A 89 19.94 -3.13 -14.76
C ARG A 89 19.28 -3.90 -13.61
N GLU A 90 19.44 -5.21 -13.54
CA GLU A 90 18.78 -6.08 -12.55
C GLU A 90 19.03 -5.65 -11.10
N ARG A 91 20.20 -5.06 -10.84
CA ARG A 91 20.59 -4.52 -9.52
C ARG A 91 19.69 -3.38 -9.04
N GLU A 92 18.93 -2.76 -9.92
CA GLU A 92 18.04 -1.64 -9.60
C GLU A 92 16.65 -2.07 -9.13
N PHE A 93 16.32 -3.37 -9.21
CA PHE A 93 14.99 -3.89 -8.88
C PHE A 93 14.46 -3.36 -7.54
N SER A 94 15.23 -3.55 -6.46
CA SER A 94 14.82 -3.12 -5.13
C SER A 94 14.69 -1.61 -5.03
N ALA A 95 15.59 -0.86 -5.65
CA ALA A 95 15.61 0.60 -5.58
C ALA A 95 14.37 1.22 -6.25
N LEU A 96 13.99 0.71 -7.42
CA LEU A 96 12.80 1.16 -8.15
C LEU A 96 11.51 0.78 -7.41
N LEU A 97 11.43 -0.45 -6.90
CA LEU A 97 10.25 -0.90 -6.15
C LEU A 97 10.08 -0.11 -4.83
N HIS A 98 11.18 0.22 -4.15
CA HIS A 98 11.19 1.16 -3.01
C HIS A 98 10.69 2.55 -3.40
N LYS A 99 11.21 3.09 -4.51
CA LYS A 99 10.85 4.43 -5.01
C LYS A 99 9.35 4.53 -5.31
N PHE A 100 8.79 3.52 -5.99
CA PHE A 100 7.35 3.43 -6.25
C PHE A 100 6.53 3.31 -4.96
N THR A 101 6.90 2.37 -4.08
CA THR A 101 6.20 2.16 -2.79
C THR A 101 6.15 3.44 -1.97
N ARG A 102 7.25 4.22 -1.94
CA ARG A 102 7.30 5.51 -1.25
C ARG A 102 6.34 6.54 -1.86
N ALA A 103 6.23 6.59 -3.19
CA ALA A 103 5.30 7.49 -3.87
C ALA A 103 3.83 7.12 -3.54
N GLU A 104 3.47 5.84 -3.59
CA GLU A 104 2.11 5.38 -3.26
C GLU A 104 1.75 5.62 -1.78
N ARG A 105 2.70 5.44 -0.86
CA ARG A 105 2.51 5.79 0.57
C ARG A 105 2.22 7.27 0.77
N ALA A 106 2.83 8.15 -0.03
CA ALA A 106 2.64 9.59 0.08
C ALA A 106 1.27 10.07 -0.45
N LEU A 107 0.65 9.35 -1.38
CA LEU A 107 -0.68 9.67 -1.91
C LEU A 107 -1.79 9.45 -0.88
N LEU A 108 -1.61 8.47 0.00
CA LEU A 108 -2.54 8.13 1.06
C LEU A 108 -1.81 8.26 2.41
N PRO A 109 -1.52 9.50 2.85
CA PRO A 109 -0.88 9.72 4.13
C PRO A 109 -1.80 9.18 5.24
N ARG A 110 -1.19 8.57 6.26
CA ARG A 110 -1.93 8.17 7.47
C ARG A 110 -2.79 9.33 7.93
N ARG A 111 -4.12 9.13 8.02
CA ARG A 111 -4.97 10.10 8.71
C ARG A 111 -4.44 10.19 10.14
N PRO A 112 -4.12 11.38 10.67
CA PRO A 112 -3.89 11.51 12.09
C PRO A 112 -5.16 11.00 12.78
N VAL A 113 -4.99 10.11 13.75
CA VAL A 113 -6.08 9.72 14.63
C VAL A 113 -6.44 10.96 15.42
N THR A 114 -7.33 11.80 14.88
CA THR A 114 -8.04 12.77 15.71
C THR A 114 -8.91 11.90 16.60
N MET A 115 -8.44 11.63 17.83
CA MET A 115 -9.33 11.20 18.91
C MET A 115 -10.34 12.34 19.08
N ARG A 116 -11.39 12.32 18.25
CA ARG A 116 -12.60 13.05 18.54
C ARG A 116 -13.08 12.39 19.82
N ALA A 117 -12.90 13.10 20.93
CA ALA A 117 -13.46 12.71 22.21
C ALA A 117 -14.88 12.23 21.91
N LEU A 118 -15.13 10.96 22.19
CA LEU A 118 -16.48 10.43 22.25
C LEU A 118 -17.18 11.29 23.30
N GLU A 119 -17.89 12.33 22.85
CA GLU A 119 -18.88 13.00 23.66
C GLU A 119 -19.92 11.92 23.95
N PHE A 120 -19.71 11.23 25.07
CA PHE A 120 -20.73 10.39 25.65
C PHE A 120 -21.95 11.30 25.88
N PRO A 121 -23.13 10.97 25.35
CA PRO A 121 -24.32 11.73 25.67
C PRO A 121 -24.50 11.72 27.20
N PRO A 122 -24.80 12.86 27.84
CA PRO A 122 -25.00 12.90 29.28
C PRO A 122 -26.10 11.92 29.63
N GLN A 123 -25.79 10.97 30.51
CA GLN A 123 -26.75 9.99 30.96
C GLN A 123 -27.93 10.73 31.60
N LEU A 124 -29.14 10.45 31.09
CA LEU A 124 -30.40 10.82 31.71
C LEU A 124 -30.42 10.25 33.13
N THR A 125 -30.19 11.12 34.12
CA THR A 125 -30.49 10.82 35.52
C THR A 125 -32.02 10.74 35.63
N ALA A 126 -32.53 9.52 35.49
CA ALA A 126 -33.92 9.21 35.78
C ALA A 126 -34.20 9.58 37.24
N ARG A 127 -35.12 10.54 37.39
CA ARG A 127 -35.71 10.97 38.65
C ARG A 127 -36.24 9.76 39.42
N GLY A 128 -36.02 9.74 40.72
CA GLY A 128 -36.53 8.70 41.61
C GLY A 128 -38.06 8.68 41.71
N PRO A 129 -38.63 7.62 42.29
CA PRO A 129 -39.96 7.69 42.89
C PRO A 129 -39.86 7.84 44.41
N SER A 130 -40.79 8.65 44.91
CA SER A 130 -41.12 8.89 46.32
C SER A 130 -41.57 7.64 47.05
#